data_AF-A0A9N7MFB1-F1
#
_entry.id   AF-A0A9N7MFB1-F1
#
_cell.length_a   1.000
_cell.length_b   1.000
_cell.length_c   1.000
_cell.angle_alpha   90.00
_cell.angle_beta   90.00
_cell.angle_gamma   90.00
#
_symmetry.space_group_name_H-M   'P 1'
#
loop_
_entity.id
_entity.type
_entity.pdbx_description
1 polymer ?
#
loop_
_entity_poly.entity_id
_entity_poly.type
_entity_poly.pdbx_seq_one_letter_code
_entity_poly.pdbx_strand_id
1 'polypeptide(L)'
;MSFLNITKLLTCQISSQTFAPEGHRCRILAFPSHQPSHLGITPPAAAARCSQSRQPLISGRSGQPRQQLLQKAKATEHTSWTLMLFQWMLNPASSMAVVWGLRAVWIAAISPIAIASLPSSKVGVFHQLFLKLSGRGKTMDASSKRLSVPQKFFGHFYILAVVWTTFLLVATWLYAHKTAPRVTEPVLFSSISSHLTGISHELFSRKSHSSLNYKYGLWKSVFLLLLMEIQVLRRLFETIYVFKYSPSARMHIAAYLTGLIFYIAAPLSLCSSYALEVFKFVVNVFTEFVVKGKDRMEFTEFDIWDLVSPLMQLKWYTWVGAAIFSWGWIHQRRCHVILGSLRENDQKVNDYEIPRGDWFEYVSSPHYLAEIVIYGGLVIAGGFFDITMWLLFGFVVANLAFAAADTHRWYLRKFDNYPKNRRAIIPFV
;
A
#
# COMPACT_ATOMS: atom_id res chain seq x y z
N MET A 1 15.37 -17.89 17.46
CA MET A 1 16.58 -17.10 17.79
C MET A 1 17.29 -16.59 16.52
N SER A 2 16.56 -16.10 15.50
CA SER A 2 17.17 -15.69 14.21
C SER A 2 16.47 -14.51 13.53
N PHE A 3 15.80 -13.62 14.29
CA PHE A 3 15.11 -12.44 13.74
C PHE A 3 15.74 -11.10 14.16
N LEU A 4 16.71 -11.09 15.08
CA LEU A 4 17.32 -9.84 15.60
C LEU A 4 18.61 -9.38 14.89
N ASN A 5 19.21 -10.21 14.02
CA ASN A 5 20.52 -9.89 13.43
C ASN A 5 20.47 -9.13 12.09
N ILE A 6 19.29 -8.99 11.46
CA ILE A 6 19.18 -8.29 10.17
C ILE A 6 19.02 -6.77 10.37
N THR A 7 18.49 -6.34 11.51
CA THR A 7 18.28 -4.91 11.81
C THR A 7 19.57 -4.16 12.17
N LYS A 8 20.59 -4.86 12.70
CA LYS A 8 21.91 -4.26 13.05
C LYS A 8 22.83 -4.04 11.85
N LEU A 9 22.62 -4.73 10.73
CA LEU A 9 23.43 -4.55 9.51
C LEU A 9 22.98 -3.35 8.66
N LEU A 10 21.72 -2.90 8.79
CA LEU A 10 21.19 -1.75 8.05
C LEU A 10 21.45 -0.39 8.72
N THR A 11 21.85 -0.35 10.00
CA THR A 11 22.14 0.89 10.72
C THR A 11 23.61 1.32 10.67
N CYS A 12 24.53 0.45 10.20
CA CYS A 12 25.96 0.75 10.21
C CYS A 12 26.51 1.34 8.89
N GLN A 13 25.66 1.52 7.86
CA GLN A 13 26.09 1.96 6.53
C GLN A 13 25.62 3.37 6.14
N ILE A 14 25.04 4.14 7.08
CA ILE A 14 24.59 5.54 6.89
C ILE A 14 25.36 6.49 7.82
N SER A 15 26.66 6.23 8.08
CA SER A 15 27.50 7.14 8.89
C SER A 15 28.83 7.54 8.21
N SER A 16 29.01 7.27 6.91
CA SER A 16 30.25 7.63 6.23
C SER A 16 29.96 8.28 4.87
N GLN A 17 29.41 9.49 4.90
CA GLN A 17 29.53 10.46 3.81
C GLN A 17 28.86 11.77 4.25
N THR A 18 29.66 12.73 4.73
CA THR A 18 29.85 14.08 4.14
C THR A 18 30.31 15.12 5.17
N PHE A 19 31.45 15.72 4.82
CA PHE A 19 31.83 17.11 4.97
C PHE A 19 32.07 17.74 6.36
N ALA A 20 33.36 18.05 6.55
CA ALA A 20 33.91 19.01 7.49
C ALA A 20 33.37 20.44 7.25
N PRO A 21 33.28 21.27 8.31
CA PRO A 21 33.36 22.71 8.18
C PRO A 21 34.71 23.22 8.68
N GLU A 22 35.39 23.98 7.82
CA GLU A 22 36.47 24.87 8.20
C GLU A 22 36.00 25.86 9.27
N GLY A 23 36.89 26.11 10.23
CA GLY A 23 36.58 26.86 11.43
C GLY A 23 36.60 28.37 11.23
N HIS A 24 35.86 29.06 12.11
CA HIS A 24 36.31 30.32 12.68
C HIS A 24 35.91 30.39 14.16
N ARG A 25 36.90 30.77 14.96
CA ARG A 25 36.86 30.90 16.42
C ARG A 25 35.83 31.94 16.86
N CYS A 26 35.14 31.69 17.97
CA CYS A 26 34.98 32.71 19.01
C CYS A 26 34.78 32.06 20.39
N ARG A 27 35.62 32.47 21.34
CA ARG A 27 35.66 32.03 22.74
C ARG A 27 34.39 32.47 23.49
N ILE A 28 33.80 31.58 24.28
CA ILE A 28 32.99 31.95 25.45
C ILE A 28 33.76 31.48 26.68
N LEU A 29 34.16 32.42 27.53
CA LEU A 29 34.72 32.17 28.86
C LEU A 29 33.75 32.74 29.91
N ALA A 30 33.36 31.83 30.81
CA ALA A 30 33.16 32.01 32.25
C ALA A 30 32.19 33.08 32.80
N PHE A 31 31.17 32.59 33.53
CA PHE A 31 30.57 33.19 34.73
C PHE A 31 31.58 33.13 35.91
N PRO A 32 31.51 34.01 36.95
CA PRO A 32 30.49 33.86 38.01
C PRO A 32 30.04 35.11 38.81
N SER A 33 28.97 34.89 39.59
CA SER A 33 28.64 35.41 40.94
C SER A 33 28.45 36.92 41.21
N HIS A 34 27.23 37.33 41.62
CA HIS A 34 26.89 37.78 42.99
C HIS A 34 25.47 38.43 43.06
N GLN A 35 24.74 38.13 44.14
CA GLN A 35 23.54 38.80 44.67
C GLN A 35 23.95 39.87 45.73
N PRO A 36 23.06 40.62 46.44
CA PRO A 36 21.65 41.04 46.24
C PRO A 36 21.41 42.53 46.63
N SER A 37 20.13 42.91 46.95
CA SER A 37 19.61 44.11 47.67
C SER A 37 19.11 45.29 46.81
N HIS A 38 18.08 46.09 47.11
CA HIS A 38 17.03 46.20 48.17
C HIS A 38 16.01 47.28 47.72
N LEU A 39 14.74 47.22 48.17
CA LEU A 39 13.68 48.27 48.29
C LEU A 39 13.30 49.08 47.02
N GLY A 40 12.06 49.52 46.77
CA GLY A 40 10.82 49.62 47.53
C GLY A 40 9.99 50.81 46.97
N ILE A 41 8.67 50.73 47.12
CA ILE A 41 7.69 51.84 47.17
C ILE A 41 7.09 52.37 45.84
N THR A 42 5.76 52.26 45.79
CA THR A 42 4.71 52.74 44.84
C THR A 42 4.32 54.23 45.08
N PRO A 43 3.22 54.76 44.49
CA PRO A 43 2.94 55.30 43.14
C PRO A 43 2.55 56.82 43.29
N PRO A 44 1.55 57.47 42.63
CA PRO A 44 0.87 57.33 41.33
C PRO A 44 0.74 58.67 40.52
N ALA A 45 0.03 58.58 39.39
CA ALA A 45 -0.96 59.56 38.86
C ALA A 45 -0.57 60.65 37.83
N ALA A 46 -1.51 60.79 36.89
CA ALA A 46 -1.89 61.97 36.07
C ALA A 46 -0.94 62.39 34.94
N ALA A 47 -1.35 63.00 33.83
CA ALA A 47 -2.61 63.15 33.09
C ALA A 47 -2.26 64.04 31.88
N ALA A 48 -2.91 63.81 30.72
CA ALA A 48 -3.00 64.72 29.56
C ALA A 48 -1.67 65.00 28.82
N ARG A 49 -1.60 65.36 27.53
CA ARG A 49 -2.54 66.03 26.63
C ARG A 49 -2.02 65.84 25.19
N CYS A 50 -2.92 65.82 24.21
CA CYS A 50 -2.61 65.84 22.77
C CYS A 50 -1.83 67.10 22.33
N SER A 51 -0.93 66.95 21.36
CA SER A 51 -0.79 67.91 20.24
C SER A 51 -0.18 67.24 19.01
N GLN A 52 -0.72 67.60 17.85
CA GLN A 52 -0.40 67.08 16.51
C GLN A 52 0.90 67.69 15.94
N SER A 53 1.40 66.97 14.93
CA SER A 53 2.16 67.44 13.76
C SER A 53 3.69 67.44 13.83
N ARG A 54 4.29 66.44 13.16
CA ARG A 54 5.26 66.62 12.06
C ARG A 54 5.48 65.28 11.36
N GLN A 55 5.11 65.22 10.08
CA GLN A 55 5.61 64.18 9.17
C GLN A 55 7.09 64.46 8.86
N PRO A 56 7.91 63.42 8.61
CA PRO A 56 9.03 63.51 7.70
C PRO A 56 8.72 62.79 6.38
N LEU A 57 8.98 63.49 5.28
CA LEU A 57 9.20 62.90 3.97
C LEU A 57 10.36 61.88 4.05
N ILE A 58 10.15 60.68 3.52
CA ILE A 58 11.25 59.81 3.06
C ILE A 58 10.94 59.37 1.64
N SER A 59 11.89 59.70 0.76
CA SER A 59 11.97 59.35 -0.64
C SER A 59 12.32 57.88 -0.86
N GLY A 60 11.86 57.33 -1.99
CA GLY A 60 12.59 56.33 -2.78
C GLY A 60 12.77 54.92 -2.22
N ARG A 61 11.86 54.00 -2.59
CA ARG A 61 12.19 52.61 -2.95
C ARG A 61 11.02 51.94 -3.71
N SER A 62 10.92 52.23 -5.00
CA SER A 62 10.11 51.44 -5.93
C SER A 62 10.90 50.17 -6.32
N GLY A 63 10.37 48.99 -5.99
CA GLY A 63 10.94 47.73 -6.49
C GLY A 63 10.67 46.43 -5.72
N GLN A 64 10.12 46.48 -4.50
CA GLN A 64 9.87 45.28 -3.67
C GLN A 64 8.41 44.89 -3.32
N PRO A 65 7.36 45.72 -3.47
CA PRO A 65 6.01 45.33 -3.03
C PRO A 65 5.43 44.16 -3.83
N ARG A 66 5.74 44.09 -5.14
CA ARG A 66 5.10 43.16 -6.07
C ARG A 66 5.55 41.70 -5.85
N GLN A 67 6.82 41.48 -5.52
CA GLN A 67 7.33 40.14 -5.22
C GLN A 67 6.85 39.62 -3.86
N GLN A 68 6.76 40.48 -2.84
CA GLN A 68 6.18 40.11 -1.55
C GLN A 68 4.66 39.88 -1.62
N LEU A 69 3.94 40.66 -2.44
CA LEU A 69 2.52 40.44 -2.72
C LEU A 69 2.29 39.17 -3.55
N LEU A 70 3.16 38.86 -4.51
CA LEU A 70 3.13 37.60 -5.26
C LEU A 70 3.48 36.41 -4.37
N GLN A 71 4.45 36.51 -3.47
CA GLN A 71 4.76 35.46 -2.50
C GLN A 71 3.63 35.27 -1.47
N LYS A 72 3.03 36.36 -0.98
CA LYS A 72 1.82 36.28 -0.14
C LYS A 72 0.67 35.66 -0.92
N ALA A 73 0.34 36.12 -2.13
CA ALA A 73 -0.73 35.56 -2.95
C ALA A 73 -0.50 34.07 -3.26
N LYS A 74 0.74 33.68 -3.59
CA LYS A 74 1.12 32.28 -3.87
C LYS A 74 1.08 31.42 -2.61
N ALA A 75 1.40 31.98 -1.43
CA ALA A 75 1.23 31.33 -0.14
C ALA A 75 -0.27 31.17 0.22
N THR A 76 -1.09 32.20 -0.01
CA THR A 76 -2.55 32.17 0.21
C THR A 76 -3.24 31.16 -0.72
N GLU A 77 -2.77 31.04 -1.96
CA GLU A 77 -3.27 30.09 -2.96
C GLU A 77 -2.85 28.64 -2.62
N HIS A 78 -1.62 28.41 -2.15
CA HIS A 78 -1.19 27.11 -1.63
C HIS A 78 -1.94 26.68 -0.36
N THR A 79 -2.24 27.63 0.54
CA THR A 79 -3.13 27.37 1.69
C THR A 79 -4.57 27.09 1.27
N SER A 80 -5.04 27.66 0.15
CA SER A 80 -6.39 27.42 -0.38
C SER A 80 -6.56 25.98 -0.87
N TRP A 81 -5.65 25.46 -1.70
CA TRP A 81 -5.74 24.07 -2.20
C TRP A 81 -5.54 23.03 -1.09
N THR A 82 -4.67 23.30 -0.12
CA THR A 82 -4.47 22.41 1.03
C THR A 82 -5.67 22.40 1.97
N LEU A 83 -6.30 23.55 2.24
CA LEU A 83 -7.55 23.62 2.99
C LEU A 83 -8.71 22.98 2.23
N MET A 84 -8.79 23.16 0.90
CA MET A 84 -9.81 22.52 0.07
C MET A 84 -9.66 21.00 0.02
N LEU A 85 -8.43 20.48 -0.11
CA LEU A 85 -8.14 19.05 -0.02
C LEU A 85 -8.47 18.50 1.37
N PHE A 86 -8.08 19.21 2.42
CA PHE A 86 -8.36 18.81 3.80
C PHE A 86 -9.87 18.80 4.07
N GLN A 87 -10.60 19.80 3.58
CA GLN A 87 -12.05 19.91 3.73
C GLN A 87 -12.81 18.88 2.87
N TRP A 88 -12.31 18.59 1.66
CA TRP A 88 -12.80 17.49 0.84
C TRP A 88 -12.59 16.14 1.52
N MET A 89 -11.40 15.89 2.08
CA MET A 89 -11.11 14.68 2.83
C MET A 89 -12.00 14.53 4.08
N LEU A 90 -12.36 15.62 4.76
CA LEU A 90 -13.26 15.56 5.93
C LEU A 90 -14.71 15.20 5.57
N ASN A 91 -15.12 15.36 4.32
CA ASN A 91 -16.48 15.05 3.86
C ASN A 91 -16.72 13.52 3.83
N PRO A 92 -17.78 12.97 4.47
CA PRO A 92 -18.13 11.55 4.38
C PRO A 92 -18.26 11.03 2.95
N ALA A 93 -18.68 11.89 2.00
CA ALA A 93 -18.76 11.56 0.58
C ALA A 93 -17.40 11.20 -0.05
N SER A 94 -16.29 11.65 0.54
CA SER A 94 -14.95 11.33 0.03
C SER A 94 -14.53 9.88 0.31
N SER A 95 -15.06 9.23 1.36
CA SER A 95 -14.82 7.80 1.61
C SER A 95 -15.42 6.94 0.49
N MET A 96 -16.65 7.28 0.10
CA MET A 96 -17.33 6.69 -1.05
C MET A 96 -16.59 7.00 -2.35
N ALA A 97 -16.05 8.22 -2.51
CA ALA A 97 -15.28 8.58 -3.69
C ALA A 97 -14.02 7.72 -3.88
N VAL A 98 -13.31 7.38 -2.80
CA VAL A 98 -12.13 6.47 -2.86
C VAL A 98 -12.56 5.08 -3.32
N VAL A 99 -13.63 4.52 -2.74
CA VAL A 99 -14.15 3.20 -3.13
C VAL A 99 -14.61 3.20 -4.58
N TRP A 100 -15.41 4.19 -5.01
CA TRP A 100 -15.88 4.29 -6.39
C TRP A 100 -14.74 4.52 -7.39
N GLY A 101 -13.75 5.35 -7.05
CA GLY A 101 -12.56 5.56 -7.87
C GLY A 101 -11.77 4.26 -8.05
N LEU A 102 -11.59 3.49 -6.97
CA LEU A 102 -10.90 2.21 -7.03
C LEU A 102 -11.65 1.16 -7.86
N ARG A 103 -12.99 1.11 -7.72
CA ARG A 103 -13.85 0.27 -8.58
C ARG A 103 -13.76 0.68 -10.04
N ALA A 104 -13.77 1.97 -10.34
CA ALA A 104 -13.61 2.48 -11.70
C ALA A 104 -12.25 2.09 -12.30
N VAL A 105 -11.16 2.16 -11.52
CA VAL A 105 -9.83 1.69 -11.93
C VAL A 105 -9.86 0.21 -12.30
N TRP A 106 -10.48 -0.65 -11.49
CA TRP A 106 -10.58 -2.08 -11.81
C TRP A 106 -11.45 -2.35 -13.04
N ILE A 107 -12.59 -1.69 -13.17
CA ILE A 107 -13.46 -1.83 -14.36
C ILE A 107 -12.71 -1.39 -15.62
N ALA A 108 -12.00 -0.26 -15.57
CA ALA A 108 -11.19 0.23 -16.68
C ALA A 108 -10.03 -0.72 -17.03
N ALA A 109 -9.46 -1.42 -16.04
CA ALA A 109 -8.40 -2.39 -16.25
C ALA A 109 -8.91 -3.72 -16.83
N ILE A 110 -10.11 -4.17 -16.43
CA ILE A 110 -10.74 -5.42 -16.93
C ILE A 110 -11.28 -5.24 -18.34
N SER A 111 -11.85 -4.07 -18.66
CA SER A 111 -12.57 -3.84 -19.92
C SER A 111 -11.74 -4.15 -21.18
N PRO A 112 -10.48 -3.71 -21.33
CA PRO A 112 -9.64 -4.06 -22.48
C PRO A 112 -9.41 -5.56 -22.62
N ILE A 113 -9.23 -6.29 -21.50
CA ILE A 113 -9.02 -7.74 -21.51
C ILE A 113 -10.30 -8.46 -21.93
N ALA A 114 -11.44 -8.03 -21.41
CA ALA A 114 -12.74 -8.58 -21.76
C ALA A 114 -13.06 -8.37 -23.24
N ILE A 115 -12.86 -7.15 -23.76
CA ILE A 115 -13.03 -6.84 -25.18
C ILE A 115 -12.10 -7.71 -26.03
N ALA A 116 -10.81 -7.79 -25.67
CA ALA A 116 -9.85 -8.62 -26.40
C ALA A 116 -10.18 -10.13 -26.35
N SER A 117 -11.02 -10.58 -25.42
CA SER A 117 -11.42 -11.99 -25.29
C SER A 117 -12.67 -12.34 -26.10
N LEU A 118 -13.36 -11.37 -26.72
CA LEU A 118 -14.57 -11.61 -27.50
C LEU A 118 -14.26 -12.23 -28.87
N PRO A 119 -14.91 -13.35 -29.26
CA PRO A 119 -14.72 -14.00 -30.55
C PRO A 119 -15.49 -13.26 -31.65
N SER A 120 -15.04 -12.06 -32.03
CA SER A 120 -15.64 -11.25 -33.08
C SER A 120 -14.59 -10.80 -34.10
N SER A 121 -14.91 -10.93 -35.39
CA SER A 121 -14.01 -10.55 -36.50
C SER A 121 -13.63 -9.07 -36.48
N LYS A 122 -14.53 -8.18 -36.05
CA LYS A 122 -14.27 -6.74 -35.91
C LYS A 122 -13.31 -6.42 -34.74
N VAL A 123 -13.26 -7.28 -33.74
CA VAL A 123 -12.41 -7.13 -32.55
C VAL A 123 -11.03 -7.76 -32.77
N GLY A 124 -10.83 -8.54 -33.84
CA GLY A 124 -9.55 -9.18 -34.15
C GLY A 124 -8.37 -8.21 -34.26
N VAL A 125 -8.59 -7.01 -34.81
CA VAL A 125 -7.56 -5.95 -34.88
C VAL A 125 -7.20 -5.43 -33.49
N PHE A 126 -8.21 -5.21 -32.64
CA PHE A 126 -8.01 -4.81 -31.25
C PHE A 126 -7.31 -5.91 -30.45
N HIS A 127 -7.69 -7.17 -30.64
CA HIS A 127 -7.03 -8.32 -30.02
C HIS A 127 -5.54 -8.38 -30.39
N GLN A 128 -5.19 -8.21 -31.68
CA GLN A 128 -3.79 -8.18 -32.11
C GLN A 128 -3.01 -6.98 -31.55
N LEU A 129 -3.64 -5.80 -31.47
CA LEU A 129 -3.03 -4.63 -30.84
C LEU A 129 -2.82 -4.85 -29.34
N PHE A 130 -3.82 -5.41 -28.65
CA PHE A 130 -3.75 -5.70 -27.23
C PHE A 130 -2.68 -6.75 -26.94
N LEU A 131 -2.59 -7.82 -27.74
CA LEU A 131 -1.50 -8.81 -27.69
C LEU A 131 -0.12 -8.18 -27.83
N LYS A 132 0.03 -7.23 -28.78
CA LYS A 132 1.29 -6.49 -28.93
C LYS A 132 1.61 -5.65 -27.69
N LEU A 133 0.62 -5.04 -27.05
CA LEU A 133 0.81 -4.26 -25.82
C LEU A 133 1.04 -5.12 -24.57
N SER A 134 0.43 -6.31 -24.52
CA SER A 134 0.50 -7.25 -23.39
C SER A 134 1.67 -8.23 -23.51
N GLY A 135 2.32 -8.33 -24.68
CA GLY A 135 3.46 -9.19 -24.92
C GLY A 135 4.59 -8.94 -23.90
N ARG A 136 5.13 -10.04 -23.34
CA ARG A 136 6.24 -10.00 -22.35
C ARG A 136 7.28 -11.05 -22.69
N GLY A 137 8.54 -10.65 -22.70
CA GLY A 137 9.68 -11.55 -22.89
C GLY A 137 9.56 -12.34 -24.20
N LYS A 138 9.28 -13.64 -24.08
CA LYS A 138 9.26 -14.60 -25.20
C LYS A 138 8.12 -14.39 -26.21
N THR A 139 7.09 -13.63 -25.83
CA THR A 139 5.92 -13.34 -26.67
C THR A 139 5.98 -11.96 -27.32
N MET A 140 7.09 -11.21 -27.17
CA MET A 140 7.26 -9.89 -27.80
C MET A 140 7.88 -9.99 -29.21
N ASP A 141 7.29 -9.25 -30.15
CA ASP A 141 7.83 -9.09 -31.50
C ASP A 141 9.01 -8.11 -31.54
N ALA A 142 9.96 -8.35 -32.45
CA ALA A 142 11.22 -7.60 -32.58
C ALA A 142 11.04 -6.10 -32.94
N SER A 143 9.91 -5.70 -33.52
CA SER A 143 9.63 -4.32 -33.94
C SER A 143 9.24 -3.38 -32.79
N SER A 144 8.89 -3.92 -31.62
CA SER A 144 8.33 -3.17 -30.49
C SER A 144 9.37 -2.65 -29.49
N LYS A 145 10.66 -2.62 -29.87
CA LYS A 145 11.79 -2.32 -28.97
C LYS A 145 11.82 -0.87 -28.46
N ARG A 146 11.18 0.10 -29.12
CA ARG A 146 11.27 1.53 -28.77
C ARG A 146 10.49 1.90 -27.49
N LEU A 147 9.43 1.17 -27.15
CA LEU A 147 8.56 1.40 -25.98
C LEU A 147 8.60 0.21 -25.01
N SER A 148 9.81 -0.27 -24.73
CA SER A 148 10.05 -1.48 -23.95
C SER A 148 11.04 -1.24 -22.82
N VAL A 149 10.80 -1.90 -21.70
CA VAL A 149 11.57 -1.82 -20.47
C VAL A 149 12.19 -3.20 -20.18
N PRO A 150 13.42 -3.29 -19.65
CA PRO A 150 14.01 -4.58 -19.27
C PRO A 150 13.14 -5.34 -18.27
N GLN A 151 12.98 -6.66 -18.46
CA GLN A 151 12.17 -7.49 -17.56
C GLN A 151 12.75 -7.55 -16.13
N LYS A 152 14.05 -7.27 -15.93
CA LYS A 152 14.63 -7.14 -14.58
C LYS A 152 13.96 -6.06 -13.73
N PHE A 153 13.26 -5.08 -14.32
CA PHE A 153 12.54 -4.04 -13.58
C PHE A 153 11.26 -4.55 -12.91
N PHE A 154 10.91 -5.84 -13.04
CA PHE A 154 9.87 -6.46 -12.22
C PHE A 154 10.16 -6.33 -10.72
N GLY A 155 11.42 -6.21 -10.30
CA GLY A 155 11.79 -5.94 -8.90
C GLY A 155 11.19 -4.64 -8.35
N HIS A 156 11.04 -3.60 -9.18
CA HIS A 156 10.45 -2.32 -8.73
C HIS A 156 9.02 -2.49 -8.25
N PHE A 157 8.26 -3.37 -8.90
CA PHE A 157 6.87 -3.65 -8.53
C PHE A 157 6.77 -4.18 -7.10
N TYR A 158 7.63 -5.14 -6.75
CA TYR A 158 7.59 -5.76 -5.44
C TYR A 158 8.20 -4.88 -4.35
N ILE A 159 9.21 -4.05 -4.67
CA ILE A 159 9.71 -3.02 -3.75
C ILE A 159 8.58 -2.04 -3.42
N LEU A 160 7.92 -1.50 -4.45
CA LEU A 160 6.76 -0.61 -4.26
C LEU A 160 5.66 -1.30 -3.45
N ALA A 161 5.34 -2.55 -3.77
CA ALA A 161 4.30 -3.32 -3.10
C ALA A 161 4.59 -3.53 -1.61
N VAL A 162 5.82 -3.90 -1.25
CA VAL A 162 6.24 -4.07 0.15
C VAL A 162 6.15 -2.75 0.90
N VAL A 163 6.74 -1.68 0.37
CA VAL A 163 6.70 -0.36 1.02
C VAL A 163 5.26 0.12 1.22
N TRP A 164 4.43 0.02 0.18
CA TRP A 164 3.04 0.47 0.21
C TRP A 164 2.16 -0.39 1.12
N THR A 165 2.29 -1.70 1.05
CA THR A 165 1.49 -2.64 1.87
C THR A 165 1.90 -2.54 3.34
N THR A 166 3.19 -2.43 3.64
CA THR A 166 3.69 -2.18 5.01
C THR A 166 3.12 -0.87 5.57
N PHE A 167 3.14 0.21 4.78
CA PHE A 167 2.56 1.49 5.21
C PHE A 167 1.07 1.35 5.54
N LEU A 168 0.28 0.77 4.64
CA LEU A 168 -1.16 0.57 4.86
C LEU A 168 -1.43 -0.37 6.05
N LEU A 169 -0.64 -1.43 6.19
CA LEU A 169 -0.76 -2.40 7.28
C LEU A 169 -0.49 -1.74 8.63
N VAL A 170 0.64 -1.07 8.79
CA VAL A 170 1.01 -0.40 10.04
C VAL A 170 0.01 0.70 10.38
N ALA A 171 -0.36 1.54 9.41
CA ALA A 171 -1.33 2.61 9.61
C ALA A 171 -2.70 2.07 10.06
N THR A 172 -3.20 1.03 9.38
CA THR A 172 -4.50 0.42 9.70
C THR A 172 -4.44 -0.31 11.05
N TRP A 173 -3.33 -0.97 11.37
CA TRP A 173 -3.13 -1.64 12.65
C TRP A 173 -3.15 -0.63 13.80
N LEU A 174 -2.35 0.43 13.71
CA LEU A 174 -2.30 1.48 14.74
C LEU A 174 -3.66 2.14 14.92
N TYR A 175 -4.38 2.39 13.81
CA TYR A 175 -5.75 2.92 13.86
C TYR A 175 -6.72 1.95 14.55
N ALA A 176 -6.68 0.66 14.21
CA ALA A 176 -7.52 -0.36 14.82
C ALA A 176 -7.25 -0.51 16.32
N HIS A 177 -5.98 -0.45 16.73
CA HIS A 177 -5.58 -0.52 18.13
C HIS A 177 -6.02 0.72 18.92
N LYS A 178 -5.85 1.93 18.37
CA LYS A 178 -6.27 3.18 19.04
C LYS A 178 -7.79 3.31 19.15
N THR A 179 -8.53 2.73 18.20
CA THR A 179 -10.00 2.75 18.16
C THR A 179 -10.61 1.60 18.96
N ALA A 180 -9.82 0.61 19.37
CA ALA A 180 -10.26 -0.43 20.29
C ALA A 180 -10.37 0.16 21.72
N PRO A 181 -11.54 0.09 22.38
CA PRO A 181 -11.59 0.34 23.81
C PRO A 181 -10.72 -0.71 24.48
N ARG A 182 -9.87 -0.29 25.41
CA ARG A 182 -9.15 -1.20 26.31
C ARG A 182 -10.18 -2.15 26.91
N VAL A 183 -9.96 -3.45 26.73
CA VAL A 183 -10.81 -4.50 27.30
C VAL A 183 -10.61 -4.44 28.82
N THR A 184 -11.34 -3.55 29.46
CA THR A 184 -11.52 -3.51 30.91
C THR A 184 -12.86 -2.88 31.21
N GLU A 185 -13.92 -3.45 30.66
CA GLU A 185 -15.19 -3.48 31.39
C GLU A 185 -15.98 -4.73 30.98
N PRO A 186 -16.12 -5.70 31.89
CA PRO A 186 -16.73 -6.98 31.57
C PRO A 186 -18.23 -6.79 31.31
N VAL A 187 -18.70 -7.59 30.37
CA VAL A 187 -20.09 -7.84 29.94
C VAL A 187 -21.06 -8.14 31.10
N LEU A 188 -20.58 -8.18 32.35
CA LEU A 188 -21.34 -8.28 33.58
C LEU A 188 -22.02 -6.97 34.01
N PHE A 189 -21.36 -5.81 33.83
CA PHE A 189 -21.86 -4.54 34.37
C PHE A 189 -23.06 -3.99 33.59
N SER A 190 -23.15 -4.32 32.30
CA SER A 190 -24.28 -3.94 31.43
C SER A 190 -25.57 -4.69 31.78
N SER A 191 -25.49 -5.94 32.24
CA SER A 191 -26.68 -6.69 32.70
C SER A 191 -27.21 -6.17 34.03
N ILE A 192 -26.33 -5.72 34.93
CA ILE A 192 -26.73 -5.21 36.26
C ILE A 192 -27.26 -3.77 36.17
N SER A 193 -26.61 -2.91 35.38
CA SER A 193 -27.04 -1.51 35.17
C SER A 193 -28.35 -1.39 34.38
N SER A 194 -28.61 -2.30 33.43
CA SER A 194 -29.84 -2.32 32.63
C SER A 194 -31.08 -2.76 33.41
N HIS A 195 -30.91 -3.65 34.39
CA HIS A 195 -32.00 -4.00 35.32
C HIS A 195 -32.37 -2.86 36.27
N LEU A 196 -31.45 -1.93 36.55
CA LEU A 196 -31.67 -0.81 37.48
C LEU A 196 -32.16 0.48 36.81
N THR A 197 -31.96 0.67 35.50
CA THR A 197 -32.23 1.97 34.86
C THR A 197 -33.40 2.00 33.88
N GLY A 198 -34.00 0.87 33.48
CA GLY A 198 -35.20 0.87 32.62
C GLY A 198 -35.02 1.53 31.25
N ILE A 199 -33.78 1.81 30.83
CA ILE A 199 -33.46 2.42 29.54
C ILE A 199 -33.44 1.33 28.47
N SER A 200 -34.41 1.43 27.55
CA SER A 200 -34.75 0.50 26.46
C SER A 200 -33.58 -0.26 25.79
N HIS A 201 -33.75 -1.60 25.74
CA HIS A 201 -32.88 -2.62 25.13
C HIS A 201 -32.57 -2.39 23.62
N GLU A 202 -33.46 -1.75 22.88
CA GLU A 202 -33.38 -1.60 21.42
C GLU A 202 -32.31 -0.59 20.95
N LEU A 203 -32.17 0.56 21.63
CA LEU A 203 -31.29 1.64 21.19
C LEU A 203 -29.82 1.40 21.55
N PHE A 204 -29.56 0.80 22.71
CA PHE A 204 -28.21 0.45 23.18
C PHE A 204 -27.66 -0.78 22.46
N SER A 205 -28.49 -1.81 22.22
CA SER A 205 -28.10 -3.00 21.46
C SER A 205 -27.72 -2.64 20.02
N ARG A 206 -28.46 -1.73 19.38
CA ARG A 206 -28.17 -1.29 18.00
C ARG A 206 -26.86 -0.49 17.86
N LYS A 207 -26.54 0.39 18.81
CA LYS A 207 -25.24 1.11 18.84
C LYS A 207 -24.06 0.19 19.18
N SER A 208 -24.28 -0.80 20.05
CA SER A 208 -23.25 -1.80 20.38
C SER A 208 -22.92 -2.70 19.18
N HIS A 209 -23.94 -3.20 18.48
CA HIS A 209 -23.77 -4.05 17.29
C HIS A 209 -23.09 -3.33 16.13
N SER A 210 -23.38 -2.05 15.87
CA SER A 210 -22.72 -1.29 14.80
C SER A 210 -21.24 -1.05 15.11
N SER A 211 -20.89 -0.75 16.37
CA SER A 211 -19.50 -0.58 16.82
C SER A 211 -18.70 -1.89 16.73
N LEU A 212 -19.29 -3.03 17.12
CA LEU A 212 -18.63 -4.34 17.02
C LEU A 212 -18.39 -4.77 15.58
N ASN A 213 -19.38 -4.59 14.69
CA ASN A 213 -19.22 -4.88 13.26
C ASN A 213 -18.15 -4.00 12.60
N TYR A 214 -18.08 -2.73 12.99
CA TYR A 214 -17.04 -1.80 12.54
C TYR A 214 -15.64 -2.27 12.95
N LYS A 215 -15.45 -2.62 14.23
CA LYS A 215 -14.17 -3.16 14.76
C LYS A 215 -13.76 -4.46 14.07
N TYR A 216 -14.72 -5.37 13.90
CA TYR A 216 -14.48 -6.62 13.18
C TYR A 216 -13.99 -6.36 11.76
N GLY A 217 -14.64 -5.44 11.04
CA GLY A 217 -14.23 -5.08 9.68
C GLY A 217 -12.82 -4.46 9.62
N LEU A 218 -12.45 -3.62 10.59
CA LEU A 218 -11.09 -3.06 10.70
C LEU A 218 -10.03 -4.15 10.90
N TRP A 219 -10.20 -5.04 11.89
CA TRP A 219 -9.25 -6.12 12.15
C TRP A 219 -9.19 -7.13 11.00
N LYS A 220 -10.32 -7.35 10.30
CA LYS A 220 -10.34 -8.13 9.05
C LYS A 220 -9.48 -7.46 7.97
N SER A 221 -9.54 -6.15 7.79
CA SER A 221 -8.66 -5.44 6.85
C SER A 221 -7.18 -5.54 7.25
N VAL A 222 -6.85 -5.45 8.55
CA VAL A 222 -5.48 -5.70 9.04
C VAL A 222 -5.02 -7.12 8.67
N PHE A 223 -5.87 -8.12 8.90
CA PHE A 223 -5.57 -9.51 8.56
C PHE A 223 -5.36 -9.74 7.06
N LEU A 224 -6.19 -9.14 6.21
CA LEU A 224 -6.03 -9.22 4.75
C LEU A 224 -4.73 -8.55 4.29
N LEU A 225 -4.38 -7.39 4.87
CA LEU A 225 -3.11 -6.71 4.60
C LEU A 225 -1.91 -7.52 5.08
N LEU A 226 -2.02 -8.26 6.19
CA LEU A 226 -0.98 -9.20 6.64
C LEU A 226 -0.74 -10.32 5.63
N LEU A 227 -1.81 -10.95 5.14
CA LEU A 227 -1.70 -11.97 4.08
C LEU A 227 -1.06 -11.38 2.83
N MET A 228 -1.47 -10.17 2.42
CA MET A 228 -0.90 -9.48 1.27
C MET A 228 0.58 -9.14 1.48
N GLU A 229 0.98 -8.70 2.67
CA GLU A 229 2.38 -8.41 3.04
C GLU A 229 3.25 -9.67 2.91
N ILE A 230 2.78 -10.80 3.44
CA ILE A 230 3.47 -12.11 3.31
C ILE A 230 3.63 -12.50 1.83
N GLN A 231 2.59 -12.27 1.01
CA GLN A 231 2.66 -12.53 -0.43
C GLN A 231 3.74 -11.67 -1.10
N VAL A 232 3.70 -10.35 -0.91
CA VAL A 232 4.60 -9.42 -1.63
C VAL A 232 6.05 -9.54 -1.15
N LEU A 233 6.30 -9.80 0.14
CA LEU A 233 7.63 -10.08 0.68
C LEU A 233 8.24 -11.33 0.05
N ARG A 234 7.47 -12.43 -0.02
CA ARG A 234 7.94 -13.64 -0.70
C ARG A 234 8.22 -13.36 -2.18
N ARG A 235 7.33 -12.64 -2.88
CA ARG A 235 7.55 -12.34 -4.30
C ARG A 235 8.78 -11.45 -4.54
N LEU A 236 9.07 -10.52 -3.62
CA LEU A 236 10.30 -9.73 -3.65
C LEU A 236 11.52 -10.64 -3.47
N PHE A 237 11.49 -11.53 -2.47
CA PHE A 237 12.54 -12.51 -2.23
C PHE A 237 12.79 -13.40 -3.46
N GLU A 238 11.73 -13.98 -4.05
CA GLU A 238 11.83 -14.81 -5.26
C GLU A 238 12.41 -14.02 -6.45
N THR A 239 12.06 -12.73 -6.57
CA THR A 239 12.60 -11.87 -7.63
C THR A 239 14.08 -11.61 -7.50
N ILE A 240 14.61 -11.55 -6.28
CA ILE A 240 16.03 -11.31 -6.00
C ILE A 240 16.82 -12.62 -6.11
N TYR A 241 16.30 -13.72 -5.57
CA TYR A 241 17.08 -14.94 -5.35
C TYR A 241 16.70 -16.14 -6.23
N VAL A 242 15.48 -16.20 -6.76
CA VAL A 242 14.99 -17.35 -7.53
C VAL A 242 14.95 -17.04 -9.03
N PHE A 243 14.51 -15.85 -9.42
CA PHE A 243 14.34 -15.50 -10.82
C PHE A 243 15.63 -14.97 -11.47
N LYS A 244 16.16 -15.76 -12.41
CA LYS A 244 17.21 -15.34 -13.34
C LYS A 244 16.60 -14.75 -14.61
N TYR A 245 16.58 -13.42 -14.74
CA TYR A 245 16.06 -12.74 -15.92
C TYR A 245 17.08 -12.74 -17.06
N SER A 246 16.67 -13.14 -18.26
CA SER A 246 17.52 -13.01 -19.45
C SER A 246 17.75 -11.54 -19.78
N PRO A 247 19.00 -11.11 -20.13
CA PRO A 247 19.31 -9.72 -20.48
C PRO A 247 18.49 -9.18 -21.67
N SER A 248 18.08 -10.07 -22.56
CA SER A 248 17.31 -9.75 -23.76
C SER A 248 15.80 -9.67 -23.51
N ALA A 249 15.32 -10.13 -22.34
CA ALA A 249 13.90 -10.16 -22.04
C ALA A 249 13.38 -8.77 -21.69
N ARG A 250 12.33 -8.35 -22.39
CA ARG A 250 11.72 -7.02 -22.27
C ARG A 250 10.23 -7.11 -21.99
N MET A 251 9.64 -6.01 -21.56
CA MET A 251 8.21 -5.84 -21.35
C MET A 251 7.78 -4.46 -21.85
N HIS A 252 6.57 -4.34 -22.38
CA HIS A 252 6.00 -3.06 -22.77
C HIS A 252 5.81 -2.08 -21.61
N ILE A 253 6.01 -0.78 -21.88
CA ILE A 253 5.82 0.28 -20.88
C ILE A 253 4.39 0.34 -20.35
N ALA A 254 3.38 0.09 -21.21
CA ALA A 254 1.98 0.03 -20.78
C ALA A 254 1.78 -1.08 -19.74
N ALA A 255 2.27 -2.29 -20.01
CA ALA A 255 2.25 -3.40 -19.06
C ALA A 255 3.04 -3.09 -17.77
N TYR A 256 4.10 -2.28 -17.86
CA TYR A 256 4.86 -1.83 -16.69
C TYR A 256 4.03 -0.88 -15.81
N LEU A 257 3.39 0.12 -16.41
CA LEU A 257 2.50 1.05 -15.71
C LEU A 257 1.30 0.33 -15.10
N THR A 258 0.68 -0.60 -15.82
CA THR A 258 -0.40 -1.45 -15.29
C THR A 258 0.07 -2.25 -14.06
N GLY A 259 1.31 -2.77 -14.10
CA GLY A 259 1.92 -3.43 -12.95
C GLY A 259 2.03 -2.50 -11.73
N LEU A 260 2.54 -1.28 -11.90
CA LEU A 260 2.63 -0.30 -10.80
C LEU A 260 1.25 0.05 -10.23
N ILE A 261 0.28 0.32 -11.09
CA ILE A 261 -1.10 0.62 -10.68
C ILE A 261 -1.68 -0.55 -9.88
N PHE A 262 -1.46 -1.79 -10.32
CA PHE A 262 -1.93 -2.99 -9.64
C PHE A 262 -1.39 -3.09 -8.20
N TYR A 263 -0.09 -2.89 -7.99
CA TYR A 263 0.52 -3.01 -6.65
C TYR A 263 0.18 -1.85 -5.71
N ILE A 264 -0.33 -0.73 -6.23
CA ILE A 264 -0.93 0.34 -5.42
C ILE A 264 -2.39 0.02 -5.09
N ALA A 265 -3.16 -0.35 -6.12
CA ALA A 265 -4.61 -0.55 -6.03
C ALA A 265 -4.99 -1.82 -5.26
N ALA A 266 -4.23 -2.91 -5.37
CA ALA A 266 -4.58 -4.19 -4.76
C ALA A 266 -4.56 -4.14 -3.22
N PRO A 267 -3.47 -3.71 -2.55
CA PRO A 267 -3.49 -3.56 -1.08
C PRO A 267 -4.53 -2.54 -0.61
N LEU A 268 -4.68 -1.43 -1.36
CA LEU A 268 -5.70 -0.41 -1.04
C LEU A 268 -7.13 -0.97 -1.12
N SER A 269 -7.39 -1.93 -2.01
CA SER A 269 -8.70 -2.59 -2.13
C SER A 269 -9.05 -3.46 -0.92
N LEU A 270 -8.05 -3.93 -0.16
CA LEU A 270 -8.26 -4.77 1.02
C LEU A 270 -8.67 -3.96 2.25
N CYS A 271 -8.41 -2.65 2.24
CA CYS A 271 -8.73 -1.72 3.31
C CYS A 271 -9.53 -0.48 2.84
N SER A 272 -10.10 -0.50 1.63
CA SER A 272 -10.68 0.70 0.99
C SER A 272 -11.81 1.33 1.80
N SER A 273 -12.58 0.51 2.52
CA SER A 273 -13.69 0.96 3.37
C SER A 273 -13.25 1.85 4.53
N TYR A 274 -11.99 1.73 4.97
CA TYR A 274 -11.42 2.45 6.11
C TYR A 274 -10.25 3.35 5.70
N ALA A 275 -9.82 3.32 4.44
CA ALA A 275 -8.59 3.95 3.97
C ALA A 275 -8.54 5.46 4.26
N LEU A 276 -9.65 6.16 4.11
CA LEU A 276 -9.71 7.60 4.37
C LEU A 276 -9.62 7.91 5.87
N GLU A 277 -10.27 7.12 6.72
CA GLU A 277 -10.24 7.28 8.19
C GLU A 277 -8.84 7.00 8.73
N VAL A 278 -8.21 5.94 8.24
CA VAL A 278 -6.81 5.62 8.52
C VAL A 278 -5.89 6.74 8.03
N PHE A 279 -6.10 7.28 6.83
CA PHE A 279 -5.29 8.39 6.32
C PHE A 279 -5.44 9.66 7.17
N LYS A 280 -6.66 10.03 7.57
CA LYS A 280 -6.91 11.13 8.51
C LYS A 280 -6.18 10.92 9.84
N PHE A 281 -6.23 9.69 10.36
CA PHE A 281 -5.51 9.32 11.57
C PHE A 281 -4.00 9.52 11.40
N VAL A 282 -3.40 9.04 10.31
CA VAL A 282 -1.97 9.22 10.01
C VAL A 282 -1.60 10.69 9.92
N VAL A 283 -2.39 11.50 9.22
CA VAL A 283 -2.16 12.96 9.13
C VAL A 283 -2.22 13.60 10.50
N ASN A 284 -3.18 13.23 11.36
CA ASN A 284 -3.29 13.76 12.71
C ASN A 284 -2.10 13.35 13.60
N VAL A 285 -1.61 12.12 13.49
CA VAL A 285 -0.40 11.68 14.20
C VAL A 285 0.82 12.46 13.71
N PHE A 286 0.91 12.71 12.41
CA PHE A 286 2.01 13.48 11.83
C PHE A 286 1.96 14.96 12.26
N THR A 287 0.78 15.59 12.26
CA THR A 287 0.64 16.97 12.74
C THR A 287 0.94 17.08 14.23
N GLU A 288 0.50 16.11 15.04
CA GLU A 288 0.84 16.04 16.46
C GLU A 288 2.36 15.89 16.68
N PHE A 289 3.02 15.05 15.88
CA PHE A 289 4.49 14.88 15.91
C PHE A 289 5.22 16.18 15.56
N VAL A 290 4.77 16.90 14.52
CA VAL A 290 5.35 18.17 14.08
C VAL A 290 5.14 19.28 15.12
N VAL A 291 3.97 19.34 15.77
CA VAL A 291 3.62 20.39 16.73
C VAL A 291 4.22 20.14 18.12
N LYS A 292 4.10 18.92 18.66
CA LYS A 292 4.56 18.59 20.02
C LYS A 292 6.04 18.22 20.10
N GLY A 293 6.68 17.91 18.97
CA GLY A 293 8.07 17.47 18.92
C GLY A 293 8.25 16.01 19.37
N LYS A 294 9.41 15.44 19.01
CA LYS A 294 9.75 14.02 19.19
C LYS A 294 9.80 13.56 20.65
N ASP A 295 10.12 14.45 21.58
CA ASP A 295 10.51 14.11 22.96
C ASP A 295 9.34 13.90 23.93
N ARG A 296 8.09 13.97 23.46
CA ARG A 296 6.88 13.71 24.27
C ARG A 296 6.02 12.56 23.76
N MET A 297 6.50 11.80 22.77
CA MET A 297 5.81 10.56 22.38
C MET A 297 6.16 9.46 23.39
N GLU A 298 5.25 9.20 24.31
CA GLU A 298 5.23 7.93 25.04
C GLU A 298 5.00 6.81 24.02
N PHE A 299 6.07 6.09 23.66
CA PHE A 299 5.92 4.74 23.14
C PHE A 299 5.43 3.88 24.31
N THR A 300 4.11 3.76 24.46
CA THR A 300 3.52 2.76 25.35
C THR A 300 4.16 1.41 25.03
N GLU A 301 4.70 0.74 26.06
CA GLU A 301 5.18 -0.63 25.93
C GLU A 301 4.00 -1.49 25.43
N PHE A 302 4.14 -2.03 24.21
CA PHE A 302 3.12 -2.87 23.61
C PHE A 302 3.39 -4.30 24.02
N ASP A 303 2.44 -4.91 24.74
CA ASP A 303 2.44 -6.36 24.91
C ASP A 303 2.11 -7.02 23.56
N ILE A 304 2.90 -8.01 23.16
CA ILE A 304 2.71 -8.77 21.91
C ILE A 304 1.33 -9.44 21.93
N TRP A 305 0.87 -9.84 23.11
CA TRP A 305 -0.44 -10.47 23.25
C TRP A 305 -1.59 -9.53 22.91
N ASP A 306 -1.54 -8.28 23.37
CA ASP A 306 -2.54 -7.25 23.07
C ASP A 306 -2.57 -6.90 21.57
N LEU A 307 -1.41 -7.00 20.92
CA LEU A 307 -1.27 -6.76 19.49
C LEU A 307 -2.01 -7.84 18.67
N VAL A 308 -1.89 -9.11 19.06
CA VAL A 308 -2.36 -10.27 18.26
C VAL A 308 -3.74 -10.77 18.68
N SER A 309 -4.14 -10.58 19.94
CA SER A 309 -5.41 -11.10 20.48
C SER A 309 -6.66 -10.77 19.64
N PRO A 310 -6.81 -9.60 19.00
CA PRO A 310 -7.99 -9.29 18.21
C PRO A 310 -8.08 -10.08 16.90
N LEU A 311 -6.93 -10.57 16.37
CA LEU A 311 -6.90 -11.42 15.17
C LEU A 311 -7.52 -12.80 15.44
N MET A 312 -7.43 -13.29 16.67
CA MET A 312 -8.03 -14.57 17.07
C MET A 312 -9.57 -14.51 17.17
N GLN A 313 -10.14 -13.30 17.22
CA GLN A 313 -11.59 -13.09 17.27
C GLN A 313 -12.24 -12.99 15.88
N LEU A 314 -11.47 -13.21 14.80
CA LEU A 314 -11.98 -13.20 13.44
C LEU A 314 -12.92 -14.38 13.16
N LYS A 315 -13.87 -14.21 12.24
CA LYS A 315 -14.86 -15.26 11.93
C LYS A 315 -14.19 -16.44 11.24
N TRP A 316 -14.78 -17.62 11.37
CA TRP A 316 -14.24 -18.87 10.82
C TRP A 316 -13.91 -18.81 9.32
N TYR A 317 -14.72 -18.09 8.51
CA TYR A 317 -14.47 -17.97 7.07
C TYR A 317 -13.18 -17.20 6.75
N THR A 318 -12.72 -16.32 7.65
CA THR A 318 -11.46 -15.60 7.50
C THR A 318 -10.27 -16.57 7.55
N TRP A 319 -10.34 -17.55 8.43
CA TRP A 319 -9.36 -18.63 8.55
C TRP A 319 -9.44 -19.64 7.41
N VAL A 320 -10.64 -19.98 6.93
CA VAL A 320 -10.81 -20.82 5.74
C VAL A 320 -10.19 -20.14 4.50
N GLY A 321 -10.44 -18.84 4.32
CA GLY A 321 -9.81 -18.05 3.26
C GLY A 321 -8.29 -18.02 3.39
N ALA A 322 -7.76 -17.89 4.61
CA ALA A 322 -6.32 -17.97 4.87
C ALA A 322 -5.73 -19.34 4.54
N ALA A 323 -6.43 -20.44 4.85
CA ALA A 323 -5.98 -21.79 4.49
C ALA A 323 -5.90 -21.99 2.96
N ILE A 324 -6.91 -21.51 2.23
CA ILE A 324 -6.93 -21.54 0.75
C ILE A 324 -5.82 -20.65 0.19
N PHE A 325 -5.63 -19.46 0.76
CA PHE A 325 -4.51 -18.57 0.43
C PHE A 325 -3.17 -19.28 0.61
N SER A 326 -2.94 -19.92 1.76
CA SER A 326 -1.70 -20.64 2.06
C SER A 326 -1.47 -21.82 1.11
N TRP A 327 -2.53 -22.53 0.74
CA TRP A 327 -2.46 -23.61 -0.25
C TRP A 327 -1.97 -23.11 -1.62
N GLY A 328 -2.60 -22.05 -2.16
CA GLY A 328 -2.16 -21.42 -3.41
C GLY A 328 -0.74 -20.85 -3.29
N TRP A 329 -0.41 -20.24 -2.15
CA TRP A 329 0.92 -19.70 -1.87
C TRP A 329 2.02 -20.77 -1.94
N ILE A 330 1.80 -21.95 -1.36
CA ILE A 330 2.75 -23.07 -1.39
C ILE A 330 2.98 -23.56 -2.82
N HIS A 331 1.90 -23.81 -3.58
CA HIS A 331 2.01 -24.28 -4.97
C HIS A 331 2.67 -23.27 -5.88
N GLN A 332 2.37 -21.99 -5.71
CA GLN A 332 3.02 -20.95 -6.49
C GLN A 332 4.52 -20.90 -6.24
N ARG A 333 4.95 -20.99 -4.97
CA ARG A 333 6.38 -21.02 -4.60
C ARG A 333 7.08 -22.20 -5.27
N ARG A 334 6.48 -23.39 -5.21
CA ARG A 334 7.02 -24.59 -5.87
C ARG A 334 7.17 -24.39 -7.37
N CYS A 335 6.14 -23.85 -8.02
CA CYS A 335 6.18 -23.56 -9.45
C CYS A 335 7.28 -22.55 -9.83
N HIS A 336 7.50 -21.51 -9.01
CA HIS A 336 8.57 -20.54 -9.26
C HIS A 336 9.97 -21.12 -9.08
N VAL A 337 10.17 -21.98 -8.07
CA VAL A 337 11.44 -22.70 -7.88
C VAL A 337 11.74 -23.58 -9.09
N ILE A 338 10.74 -24.33 -9.59
CA ILE A 338 10.87 -25.14 -10.82
C ILE A 338 11.24 -24.25 -12.01
N LEU A 339 10.56 -23.12 -12.22
CA LEU A 339 10.88 -22.21 -13.32
C LEU A 339 12.26 -21.55 -13.18
N GLY A 340 12.72 -21.31 -11.95
CA GLY A 340 14.04 -20.77 -11.65
C GLY A 340 15.16 -21.76 -11.95
N SER A 341 15.00 -23.04 -11.56
CA SER A 341 16.01 -24.08 -11.75
C SER A 341 16.26 -24.40 -13.23
N LEU A 342 15.26 -24.26 -14.09
CA LEU A 342 15.41 -24.40 -15.55
C LEU A 342 16.35 -23.36 -16.18
N ARG A 343 16.75 -22.33 -15.43
CA ARG A 343 17.66 -21.27 -15.90
C ARG A 343 19.01 -21.30 -15.20
N GLU A 344 19.33 -22.37 -14.48
CA GLU A 344 20.55 -22.46 -13.69
C GLU A 344 21.80 -22.80 -14.52
N ASN A 345 21.61 -23.45 -15.67
CA ASN A 345 22.70 -23.79 -16.61
C ASN A 345 23.02 -22.61 -17.54
N ASP A 346 24.05 -21.83 -17.17
CA ASP A 346 24.51 -20.62 -17.88
C ASP A 346 24.97 -20.85 -19.34
N GLN A 347 25.17 -22.10 -19.77
CA GLN A 347 25.59 -22.40 -21.15
C GLN A 347 24.43 -22.29 -22.17
N LYS A 348 23.17 -22.20 -21.73
CA LYS A 348 21.98 -22.19 -22.60
C LYS A 348 20.97 -21.09 -22.26
N VAL A 349 21.43 -19.88 -21.93
CA VAL A 349 20.57 -18.74 -21.50
C VAL A 349 19.42 -18.41 -22.47
N ASN A 350 19.52 -18.82 -23.74
CA ASN A 350 18.52 -18.58 -24.78
C ASN A 350 17.67 -19.80 -25.16
N ASP A 351 17.97 -20.98 -24.62
CA ASP A 351 17.23 -22.20 -24.91
C ASP A 351 16.14 -22.39 -23.86
N TYR A 352 14.92 -22.68 -24.32
CA TYR A 352 13.78 -22.82 -23.42
C TYR A 352 13.52 -24.30 -23.15
N GLU A 353 13.14 -24.60 -21.92
CA GLU A 353 12.80 -25.97 -21.50
C GLU A 353 11.32 -26.09 -21.11
N ILE A 354 10.79 -27.31 -21.21
CA ILE A 354 9.42 -27.64 -20.82
C ILE A 354 9.39 -27.92 -19.31
N PRO A 355 8.68 -27.13 -18.49
CA PRO A 355 8.61 -27.36 -17.05
C PRO A 355 7.84 -28.66 -16.72
N ARG A 356 8.32 -29.36 -15.70
CA ARG A 356 7.79 -30.63 -15.16
C ARG A 356 7.72 -30.57 -13.64
N GLY A 357 6.80 -31.34 -13.05
CA GLY A 357 6.56 -31.37 -11.61
C GLY A 357 5.44 -30.44 -11.11
N ASP A 358 4.91 -30.74 -9.92
CA ASP A 358 3.73 -30.08 -9.35
C ASP A 358 2.55 -30.01 -10.36
N TRP A 359 1.83 -28.89 -10.43
CA TRP A 359 0.73 -28.71 -11.36
C TRP A 359 1.15 -28.50 -12.83
N PHE A 360 2.45 -28.45 -13.15
CA PHE A 360 2.88 -28.36 -14.55
C PHE A 360 2.49 -29.59 -15.37
N GLU A 361 2.22 -30.74 -14.75
CA GLU A 361 1.76 -31.92 -15.49
C GLU A 361 0.37 -31.75 -16.10
N TYR A 362 -0.47 -30.88 -15.52
CA TYR A 362 -1.85 -30.66 -15.98
C TYR A 362 -2.01 -29.37 -16.79
N VAL A 363 -1.26 -28.32 -16.44
CA VAL A 363 -1.43 -27.00 -17.06
C VAL A 363 -0.09 -26.35 -17.39
N SER A 364 -0.07 -25.47 -18.41
CA SER A 364 1.13 -24.77 -18.84
C SER A 364 1.59 -23.69 -17.87
N SER A 365 0.63 -23.00 -17.23
CA SER A 365 0.90 -21.88 -16.32
C SER A 365 0.29 -22.09 -14.94
N PRO A 366 0.71 -23.12 -14.18
CA PRO A 366 0.17 -23.43 -12.86
C PRO A 366 0.45 -22.35 -11.81
N HIS A 367 1.57 -21.62 -11.95
CA HIS A 367 1.87 -20.47 -11.09
C HIS A 367 0.83 -19.34 -11.20
N TYR A 368 0.18 -19.20 -12.36
CA TYR A 368 -0.94 -18.29 -12.56
C TYR A 368 -2.23 -18.83 -11.95
N LEU A 369 -2.50 -20.13 -12.09
CA LEU A 369 -3.61 -20.78 -11.38
C LEU A 369 -3.46 -20.62 -9.86
N ALA A 370 -2.26 -20.83 -9.33
CA ALA A 370 -1.97 -20.67 -7.92
C ALA A 370 -2.18 -19.23 -7.44
N GLU A 371 -1.87 -18.22 -8.26
CA GLU A 371 -2.19 -16.82 -7.94
C GLU A 371 -3.71 -16.59 -7.88
N ILE A 372 -4.48 -17.18 -8.80
CA ILE A 372 -5.95 -17.13 -8.75
C ILE A 372 -6.45 -17.73 -7.42
N VAL A 373 -5.89 -18.87 -6.99
CA VAL A 373 -6.23 -19.48 -5.69
C VAL A 373 -5.90 -18.55 -4.51
N ILE A 374 -4.75 -17.87 -4.53
CA ILE A 374 -4.33 -16.91 -3.51
C ILE A 374 -5.36 -15.76 -3.38
N TYR A 375 -5.71 -15.11 -4.48
CA TYR A 375 -6.69 -14.01 -4.46
C TYR A 375 -8.12 -14.49 -4.18
N GLY A 376 -8.48 -15.70 -4.60
CA GLY A 376 -9.73 -16.35 -4.19
C GLY A 376 -9.79 -16.53 -2.68
N GLY A 377 -8.69 -16.99 -2.06
CA GLY A 377 -8.54 -17.05 -0.61
C GLY A 377 -8.73 -15.68 0.08
N LEU A 378 -8.21 -14.60 -0.51
CA LEU A 378 -8.45 -13.24 0.01
C LEU A 378 -9.94 -12.83 -0.06
N VAL A 379 -10.65 -13.11 -1.16
CA VAL A 379 -12.10 -12.83 -1.29
C VAL A 379 -12.91 -13.57 -0.23
N ILE A 380 -12.59 -14.85 -0.01
CA ILE A 380 -13.21 -15.68 1.03
C ILE A 380 -12.90 -15.09 2.41
N ALA A 381 -11.64 -14.73 2.65
CA ALA A 381 -11.22 -14.18 3.94
C ALA A 381 -11.86 -12.82 4.25
N GLY A 382 -12.12 -12.02 3.20
CA GLY A 382 -12.86 -10.77 3.25
C GLY A 382 -14.37 -10.93 3.46
N GLY A 383 -14.91 -12.13 3.33
CA GLY A 383 -16.31 -12.46 3.58
C GLY A 383 -17.23 -12.29 2.37
N PHE A 384 -16.72 -12.32 1.14
CA PHE A 384 -17.49 -12.32 -0.13
C PHE A 384 -18.38 -11.11 -0.46
N PHE A 385 -18.66 -10.19 0.45
CA PHE A 385 -19.62 -9.10 0.20
C PHE A 385 -18.99 -7.85 -0.42
N ASP A 386 -17.66 -7.75 -0.47
CA ASP A 386 -16.99 -6.55 -0.98
C ASP A 386 -16.80 -6.62 -2.52
N ILE A 387 -17.57 -5.81 -3.23
CA ILE A 387 -17.50 -5.67 -4.70
C ILE A 387 -16.09 -5.25 -5.14
N THR A 388 -15.38 -4.43 -4.37
CA THR A 388 -14.03 -3.98 -4.71
C THR A 388 -13.04 -5.16 -4.73
N MET A 389 -13.18 -6.09 -3.79
CA MET A 389 -12.39 -7.32 -3.75
C MET A 389 -12.73 -8.27 -4.92
N TRP A 390 -14.01 -8.36 -5.28
CA TRP A 390 -14.44 -9.12 -6.46
C TRP A 390 -13.90 -8.54 -7.77
N LEU A 391 -13.84 -7.21 -7.90
CA LEU A 391 -13.24 -6.56 -9.05
C LEU A 391 -11.73 -6.77 -9.11
N LEU A 392 -11.03 -6.68 -7.98
CA LEU A 392 -9.62 -7.06 -7.89
C LEU A 392 -9.41 -8.53 -8.32
N PHE A 393 -10.21 -9.45 -7.80
CA PHE A 393 -10.14 -10.87 -8.16
C PHE A 393 -10.45 -11.10 -9.65
N GLY A 394 -11.49 -10.45 -10.18
CA GLY A 394 -11.86 -10.51 -11.59
C GLY A 394 -10.75 -10.01 -12.51
N PHE A 395 -10.05 -8.93 -12.13
CA PHE A 395 -8.86 -8.47 -12.84
C PHE A 395 -7.73 -9.51 -12.81
N VAL A 396 -7.44 -10.10 -11.64
CA VAL A 396 -6.41 -11.15 -11.50
C VAL A 396 -6.73 -12.33 -12.41
N VAL A 397 -7.97 -12.84 -12.37
CA VAL A 397 -8.42 -13.95 -13.22
C VAL A 397 -8.30 -13.59 -14.70
N ALA A 398 -8.83 -12.45 -15.13
CA ALA A 398 -8.84 -12.05 -16.53
C ALA A 398 -7.41 -11.87 -17.07
N ASN A 399 -6.56 -11.12 -16.37
CA ASN A 399 -5.19 -10.85 -16.78
C ASN A 399 -4.33 -12.13 -16.82
N LEU A 400 -4.48 -13.02 -15.85
CA LEU A 400 -3.71 -14.25 -15.78
C LEU A 400 -4.20 -15.33 -16.76
N ALA A 401 -5.51 -15.44 -16.97
CA ALA A 401 -6.07 -16.34 -17.98
C ALA A 401 -5.63 -15.93 -19.39
N PHE A 402 -5.66 -14.62 -19.68
CA PHE A 402 -5.16 -14.08 -20.95
C PHE A 402 -3.68 -14.40 -21.14
N ALA A 403 -2.84 -14.09 -20.15
CA ALA A 403 -1.40 -14.38 -20.21
C ALA A 403 -1.08 -15.89 -20.30
N ALA A 404 -1.87 -16.74 -19.63
CA ALA A 404 -1.72 -18.18 -19.70
C ALA A 404 -2.04 -18.73 -21.10
N ALA A 405 -3.10 -18.23 -21.75
CA ALA A 405 -3.47 -18.64 -23.10
C ALA A 405 -2.35 -18.32 -24.11
N ASP A 406 -1.74 -17.14 -24.02
CA ASP A 406 -0.60 -16.77 -24.88
C ASP A 406 0.63 -17.63 -24.62
N THR A 407 0.92 -17.89 -23.34
CA THR A 407 2.03 -18.76 -22.93
C THR A 407 1.84 -20.18 -23.45
N HIS A 408 0.62 -20.72 -23.36
CA HIS A 408 0.27 -22.04 -23.87
C HIS A 408 0.43 -22.14 -25.39
N ARG A 409 -0.10 -21.15 -26.14
CA ARG A 409 0.08 -21.05 -27.61
C ARG A 409 1.55 -20.93 -28.01
N TRP A 410 2.35 -20.23 -27.22
CA TRP A 410 3.78 -20.14 -27.45
C TRP A 410 4.48 -21.50 -27.26
N TYR A 411 4.16 -22.25 -26.19
CA TYR A 411 4.72 -23.59 -25.97
C TYR A 411 4.37 -24.57 -27.10
N LEU A 412 3.11 -24.59 -27.56
CA LEU A 412 2.66 -25.45 -28.66
C LEU A 412 3.37 -25.15 -29.99
N ARG A 413 3.73 -23.89 -30.24
CA ARG A 413 4.47 -23.50 -31.45
C ARG A 413 5.97 -23.73 -31.35
N LYS A 414 6.51 -23.72 -30.14
CA LYS A 414 7.96 -23.79 -29.89
C LYS A 414 8.48 -25.23 -29.78
N PHE A 415 7.67 -26.14 -29.25
CA PHE A 415 8.09 -27.51 -28.98
C PHE A 415 7.18 -28.52 -29.68
N ASP A 416 7.75 -29.29 -30.60
CA ASP A 416 7.02 -30.36 -31.31
C ASP A 416 6.59 -31.49 -30.35
N ASN A 417 7.36 -31.72 -29.28
CA ASN A 417 7.09 -32.73 -28.25
C ASN A 417 6.34 -32.20 -27.02
N TYR A 418 5.64 -31.05 -27.12
CA TYR A 418 4.87 -30.51 -26.01
C TYR A 418 3.70 -31.44 -25.61
N PRO A 419 3.46 -31.70 -24.31
CA PRO A 419 2.37 -32.59 -23.88
C PRO A 419 0.99 -32.07 -24.31
N LYS A 420 0.32 -32.79 -25.21
CA LYS A 420 -0.99 -32.42 -25.80
C LYS A 420 -2.14 -32.38 -24.78
N ASN A 421 -2.00 -33.09 -23.66
CA ASN A 421 -3.03 -33.15 -22.62
C ASN A 421 -3.01 -31.92 -21.69
N ARG A 422 -1.95 -31.10 -21.72
CA ARG A 422 -1.87 -29.90 -20.88
C ARG A 422 -2.87 -28.85 -21.35
N ARG A 423 -3.52 -28.18 -20.40
CA ARG A 423 -4.35 -27.00 -20.65
C ARG A 423 -3.61 -25.71 -20.32
N ALA A 424 -4.18 -24.56 -20.67
CA ALA A 424 -3.48 -23.29 -20.46
C ALA A 424 -3.34 -22.93 -18.97
N ILE A 425 -4.44 -23.01 -18.20
CA ILE A 425 -4.48 -22.58 -16.79
C ILE A 425 -5.42 -23.38 -15.89
N ILE A 426 -6.60 -23.78 -16.37
CA ILE A 426 -7.53 -24.63 -15.60
C ILE A 426 -7.28 -26.10 -16.01
N PRO A 427 -7.05 -27.02 -15.07
CA PRO A 427 -6.94 -28.43 -15.41
C PRO A 427 -8.22 -28.94 -16.08
N PHE A 428 -8.07 -29.66 -17.19
CA PHE A 428 -9.16 -30.32 -17.91
C PHE A 428 -10.22 -29.40 -18.57
N VAL A 429 -10.02 -28.08 -18.56
CA VAL A 429 -10.84 -27.06 -19.26
C VAL A 429 -9.93 -26.24 -20.15
#